data_AF-A0A1C5BWP0-F1
#
_entry.id   AF-A0A1C5BWP0-F1
#
_cell.length_a   1.000
_cell.length_b   1.000
_cell.length_c   1.000
_cell.angle_alpha   90.00
_cell.angle_beta   90.00
_cell.angle_gamma   90.00
#
_symmetry.space_group_name_H-M   'P 1'
#
loop_
_entity.id
_entity.type
_entity.pdbx_description
1 polymer ?
#
loop_
_entity_poly.entity_id
_entity_poly.type
_entity_poly.pdbx_seq_one_letter_code
_entity_poly.pdbx_strand_id
1 'polypeptide(L)'
;MITGGAVVGLAAAGGWMLAGYGAADQGVRKEGPARTEWASAADSGAYTSGHGSGRSSPAGQKVDAIKLVKADPSVSGDLKANLKPCAKGKGPDGKRKIEGYPVDVTYGRLTGASPSDLVINVMTCADGFGIGSYVYRKVGDRYVNVFSDEQPPVYADVAKDTLRVTKLSYTSGDSVCCPSSETVVTYRWAGADRTFTVRSRKYTDYSKNVPKDDATPVPAASAHDGTEG
;
A
#
# COMPACT_ATOMS: atom_id res chain seq x y z
N MET A 1 27.37 -46.73 -33.65
CA MET A 1 26.45 -47.59 -34.43
C MET A 1 25.80 -48.58 -33.47
N ILE A 2 24.57 -48.30 -33.02
CA ILE A 2 23.62 -49.32 -32.55
C ILE A 2 22.23 -48.86 -33.04
N THR A 3 21.80 -49.50 -34.13
CA THR A 3 20.45 -49.75 -34.64
C THR A 3 19.54 -50.21 -33.49
N GLY A 4 18.26 -49.91 -33.32
CA GLY A 4 17.15 -49.58 -34.20
C GLY A 4 15.88 -50.09 -33.49
N GLY A 5 14.69 -49.67 -33.94
CA GLY A 5 13.43 -50.33 -33.55
C GLY A 5 12.25 -49.38 -33.35
N ALA A 6 11.53 -49.10 -34.44
CA ALA A 6 10.17 -48.57 -34.40
C ALA A 6 9.16 -49.71 -34.22
N VAL A 7 8.05 -49.44 -33.53
CA VAL A 7 6.83 -50.27 -33.61
C VAL A 7 5.62 -49.36 -33.74
N VAL A 8 4.80 -49.67 -34.73
CA VAL A 8 3.55 -49.01 -35.13
C VAL A 8 2.36 -49.84 -34.64
N GLY A 9 1.24 -49.18 -34.33
CA GLY A 9 -0.10 -49.79 -34.35
C GLY A 9 -0.99 -49.29 -33.21
N LEU A 10 -2.32 -49.18 -33.31
CA LEU A 10 -3.31 -49.09 -34.40
C LEU A 10 -4.63 -48.69 -33.67
N ALA A 11 -5.61 -48.16 -34.40
CA ALA A 11 -6.82 -47.51 -33.90
C ALA A 11 -7.90 -48.42 -33.27
N ALA A 12 -8.79 -47.82 -32.44
CA ALA A 12 -10.24 -48.09 -32.32
C ALA A 12 -10.83 -47.07 -31.31
N ALA A 13 -11.71 -46.13 -31.68
CA ALA A 13 -13.16 -46.24 -31.86
C ALA A 13 -13.98 -46.18 -30.53
N GLY A 14 -14.89 -45.21 -30.44
CA GLY A 14 -15.96 -45.09 -29.43
C GLY A 14 -15.73 -43.93 -28.44
N GLY A 15 -16.66 -43.03 -28.14
CA GLY A 15 -18.05 -42.89 -28.55
C GLY A 15 -18.54 -41.46 -28.27
N TRP A 16 -19.67 -41.10 -28.88
CA TRP A 16 -20.34 -39.84 -28.71
C TRP A 16 -21.06 -39.80 -27.34
N MET A 17 -20.87 -38.72 -26.58
CA MET A 17 -21.83 -38.28 -25.55
C MET A 17 -22.01 -36.77 -25.66
N LEU A 18 -23.13 -36.37 -26.27
CA LEU A 18 -23.69 -35.03 -26.12
C LEU A 18 -24.47 -35.01 -24.80
N ALA A 19 -23.82 -34.59 -23.73
CA ALA A 19 -24.51 -34.21 -22.49
C ALA A 19 -24.59 -32.68 -22.46
N GLY A 20 -25.72 -32.13 -22.90
CA GLY A 20 -26.12 -30.77 -22.58
C GLY A 20 -26.92 -30.78 -21.28
N TYR A 21 -26.54 -29.96 -20.30
CA TYR A 21 -27.43 -29.04 -19.58
C TYR A 21 -26.66 -28.28 -18.50
N GLY A 22 -27.02 -27.02 -18.30
CA GLY A 22 -26.70 -26.25 -17.09
C GLY A 22 -25.70 -25.13 -17.32
N ALA A 23 -26.13 -24.06 -18.00
CA ALA A 23 -25.57 -22.76 -17.67
C ALA A 23 -25.93 -22.48 -16.21
N ALA A 24 -24.95 -22.58 -15.31
CA ALA A 24 -25.07 -22.08 -13.96
C ALA A 24 -25.16 -20.55 -14.07
N ASP A 25 -26.36 -20.03 -13.82
CA ASP A 25 -26.63 -18.63 -13.56
C ASP A 25 -25.56 -18.10 -12.59
N GLN A 26 -24.72 -17.18 -13.06
CA GLN A 26 -23.87 -16.41 -12.17
C GLN A 26 -24.79 -15.45 -11.43
N GLY A 27 -25.30 -15.91 -10.29
CA GLY A 27 -26.07 -15.12 -9.36
C GLY A 27 -25.27 -13.87 -9.01
N VAL A 28 -25.67 -12.74 -9.59
CA VAL A 28 -25.12 -11.43 -9.28
C VAL A 28 -25.45 -11.17 -7.82
N ARG A 29 -24.46 -11.30 -6.93
CA ARG A 29 -24.59 -10.82 -5.56
C ARG A 29 -24.81 -9.31 -5.65
N LYS A 30 -26.05 -8.87 -5.44
CA LYS A 30 -26.33 -7.47 -5.13
C LYS A 30 -25.74 -7.21 -3.75
N GLU A 31 -24.53 -6.66 -3.74
CA GLU A 31 -23.99 -6.02 -2.53
C GLU A 31 -24.92 -4.85 -2.20
N GLY A 32 -25.63 -4.95 -1.08
CA GLY A 32 -26.44 -3.85 -0.55
C GLY A 32 -25.53 -2.69 -0.13
N PRO A 33 -26.06 -1.46 -0.01
CA PRO A 33 -25.28 -0.30 0.40
C PRO A 33 -24.56 -0.61 1.73
N ALA A 34 -23.24 -0.44 1.72
CA ALA A 34 -22.42 -0.61 2.90
C ALA A 34 -22.96 0.29 4.01
N ARG A 35 -23.22 -0.30 5.18
CA ARG A 35 -23.72 0.41 6.35
C ARG A 35 -22.65 1.42 6.76
N THR A 36 -22.93 2.71 6.58
CA THR A 36 -22.07 3.82 6.97
C THR A 36 -22.22 4.12 8.45
N GLU A 37 -21.94 3.16 9.33
CA GLU A 37 -21.89 3.43 10.77
C GLU A 37 -20.81 2.51 11.37
N TRP A 38 -19.56 2.97 11.36
CA TRP A 38 -18.50 2.41 12.20
C TRP A 38 -17.92 3.55 13.03
N ALA A 39 -18.06 3.37 14.34
CA ALA A 39 -17.50 4.24 15.36
C ALA A 39 -15.98 4.31 15.20
N SER A 40 -15.45 5.51 15.35
CA SER A 40 -14.03 5.86 15.33
C SER A 40 -13.16 4.93 16.18
N ALA A 41 -12.73 3.80 15.62
CA ALA A 41 -11.66 3.01 16.18
C ALA A 41 -10.45 3.07 15.26
N ALA A 42 -9.34 3.50 15.88
CA ALA A 42 -7.97 3.55 15.38
C ALA A 42 -7.64 4.65 14.34
N ASP A 43 -7.66 5.89 14.79
CA ASP A 43 -6.78 6.95 14.28
C ASP A 43 -5.32 6.73 14.75
N SER A 44 -4.84 5.49 14.65
CA SER A 44 -3.61 5.03 15.34
C SER A 44 -2.55 4.46 14.40
N GLY A 45 -2.83 4.36 13.12
CA GLY A 45 -1.80 4.01 12.17
C GLY A 45 -0.96 5.23 11.82
N ALA A 46 0.36 5.05 11.73
CA ALA A 46 1.29 6.11 11.35
C ALA A 46 1.00 6.68 9.94
N TYR A 47 0.09 6.04 9.18
CA TYR A 47 -0.44 6.53 7.91
C TYR A 47 -1.50 7.64 8.04
N THR A 48 -2.32 7.67 9.11
CA THR A 48 -3.35 8.72 9.33
C THR A 48 -2.85 9.85 10.21
N SER A 49 -1.95 9.54 11.15
CA SER A 49 -1.43 10.50 12.11
C SER A 49 -0.34 11.37 11.48
N GLY A 50 -0.77 12.35 10.70
CA GLY A 50 0.02 13.50 10.29
C GLY A 50 1.04 13.22 9.20
N HIS A 51 0.76 13.75 8.00
CA HIS A 51 1.82 14.17 7.09
C HIS A 51 2.79 15.06 7.89
N GLY A 52 3.89 14.45 8.35
CA GLY A 52 4.90 15.16 9.12
C GLY A 52 5.29 16.38 8.32
N SER A 53 5.20 17.56 8.94
CA SER A 53 5.48 18.83 8.28
C SER A 53 6.91 18.78 7.72
N GLY A 54 7.01 18.46 6.43
CA GLY A 54 8.26 18.40 5.70
C GLY A 54 8.95 19.75 5.86
N ARG A 55 10.22 19.72 6.25
CA ARG A 55 11.01 20.94 6.38
C ARG A 55 11.11 21.60 5.00
N SER A 56 10.68 22.86 4.88
CA SER A 56 10.79 23.64 3.65
C SER A 56 12.18 23.49 3.02
N SER A 57 12.20 23.35 1.70
CA SER A 57 13.41 23.25 0.89
C SER A 57 14.49 24.24 1.37
N PRO A 58 15.74 23.80 1.58
CA PRO A 58 16.84 24.72 1.82
C PRO A 58 16.85 25.79 0.72
N ALA A 59 16.95 27.07 1.09
CA ALA A 59 16.98 28.17 0.14
C ALA A 59 18.16 27.95 -0.84
N GLY A 60 17.86 27.80 -2.13
CA GLY A 60 18.89 27.81 -3.19
C GLY A 60 18.80 26.73 -4.27
N GLN A 61 18.02 25.66 -4.12
CA GLN A 61 17.89 24.67 -5.21
C GLN A 61 16.50 24.03 -5.24
N LYS A 62 15.67 24.44 -6.21
CA LYS A 62 14.43 23.73 -6.52
C LYS A 62 14.77 22.47 -7.29
N VAL A 63 14.77 21.32 -6.61
CA VAL A 63 14.94 20.02 -7.26
C VAL A 63 13.62 19.63 -7.89
N ASP A 64 13.64 19.27 -9.17
CA ASP A 64 12.49 18.65 -9.84
C ASP A 64 12.44 17.17 -9.47
N ALA A 65 11.71 16.86 -8.39
CA ALA A 65 11.53 15.50 -7.88
C ALA A 65 10.92 14.56 -8.93
N ILE A 66 10.04 15.07 -9.79
CA ILE A 66 9.37 14.25 -10.82
C ILE A 66 10.37 13.85 -11.88
N LYS A 67 11.16 14.82 -12.37
CA LYS A 67 12.23 14.53 -13.33
C LYS A 67 13.28 13.59 -12.74
N LEU A 68 13.62 13.76 -11.46
CA LEU A 68 14.57 12.90 -10.76
C LEU A 68 14.08 11.44 -10.72
N VAL A 69 12.86 11.18 -10.23
CA VAL A 69 12.28 9.84 -10.15
C VAL A 69 12.10 9.21 -11.54
N LYS A 70 11.65 9.99 -12.54
CA LYS A 70 11.48 9.48 -13.91
C LYS A 70 12.80 9.11 -14.59
N ALA A 71 13.88 9.82 -14.28
CA ALA A 71 15.19 9.58 -14.86
C ALA A 71 15.97 8.44 -14.15
N ASP A 72 15.57 8.08 -12.93
CA ASP A 72 16.28 7.07 -12.13
C ASP A 72 16.04 5.65 -12.68
N PRO A 73 17.07 4.93 -13.18
CA PRO A 73 16.90 3.59 -13.72
C PRO A 73 16.47 2.54 -12.70
N SER A 74 16.66 2.79 -11.39
CA SER A 74 16.26 1.87 -10.32
C SER A 74 14.75 1.88 -10.04
N VAL A 75 14.04 2.92 -10.51
CA VAL A 75 12.60 3.05 -10.37
C VAL A 75 11.89 2.22 -11.44
N SER A 76 10.88 1.44 -11.05
CA SER A 76 10.17 0.55 -11.99
C SER A 76 9.49 1.30 -13.13
N GLY A 77 9.35 0.62 -14.27
CA GLY A 77 8.65 1.15 -15.43
C GLY A 77 7.19 1.48 -15.13
N ASP A 78 6.52 0.62 -14.37
CA ASP A 78 5.11 0.80 -13.98
C ASP A 78 4.93 2.05 -13.11
N LEU A 79 5.79 2.26 -12.11
CA LEU A 79 5.70 3.45 -11.28
C LEU A 79 5.97 4.73 -12.10
N LYS A 80 6.96 4.73 -12.99
CA LYS A 80 7.22 5.86 -13.91
C LYS A 80 6.04 6.15 -14.83
N ALA A 81 5.41 5.11 -15.36
CA ALA A 81 4.27 5.23 -16.27
C ALA A 81 3.02 5.76 -15.56
N ASN A 82 2.87 5.46 -14.27
CA ASN A 82 1.76 5.92 -13.43
C ASN A 82 2.05 7.25 -12.71
N LEU A 83 3.31 7.68 -12.63
CA LEU A 83 3.69 9.00 -12.12
C LEU A 83 3.27 10.10 -13.13
N LYS A 84 2.00 10.47 -13.04
CA LYS A 84 1.33 11.49 -13.85
C LYS A 84 0.62 12.50 -12.92
N PRO A 85 0.34 13.71 -13.40
CA PRO A 85 -0.47 14.66 -12.63
C PRO A 85 -1.87 14.08 -12.36
N CYS A 86 -2.33 14.24 -11.13
CA CYS A 86 -3.69 13.96 -10.74
C CYS A 86 -4.67 14.93 -11.41
N ALA A 87 -5.79 14.38 -11.87
CA ALA A 87 -6.86 15.18 -12.43
C ALA A 87 -7.45 16.12 -11.37
N LYS A 88 -7.75 17.36 -11.77
CA LYS A 88 -8.50 18.30 -10.94
C LYS A 88 -9.90 17.74 -10.70
N GLY A 89 -10.38 17.80 -9.46
CA GLY A 89 -11.74 17.38 -9.12
C GLY A 89 -11.87 16.80 -7.72
N LYS A 90 -13.09 16.36 -7.41
CA LYS A 90 -13.42 15.66 -6.17
C LYS A 90 -13.32 14.14 -6.34
N GLY A 91 -12.99 13.44 -5.27
CA GLY A 91 -13.13 12.00 -5.13
C GLY A 91 -14.58 11.52 -5.26
N PRO A 92 -14.80 10.22 -5.46
CA PRO A 92 -16.15 9.63 -5.44
C PRO A 92 -16.86 9.86 -4.09
N ASP A 93 -16.10 10.13 -3.03
CA ASP A 93 -16.54 10.49 -1.68
C ASP A 93 -16.70 12.01 -1.45
N GLY A 94 -16.58 12.83 -2.50
CA GLY A 94 -16.69 14.28 -2.42
C GLY A 94 -15.47 15.01 -1.84
N LYS A 95 -14.44 14.27 -1.40
CA LYS A 95 -13.20 14.83 -0.83
C LYS A 95 -12.30 15.41 -1.92
N ARG A 96 -11.42 16.34 -1.54
CA ARG A 96 -10.47 16.95 -2.47
C ARG A 96 -9.36 15.93 -2.76
N LYS A 97 -9.12 15.64 -4.05
CA LYS A 97 -7.98 14.82 -4.48
C LYS A 97 -6.68 15.61 -4.38
N ILE A 98 -5.55 14.91 -4.40
CA ILE A 98 -4.27 15.55 -4.63
C ILE A 98 -4.32 16.25 -5.99
N GLU A 99 -3.90 17.52 -6.04
CA GLU A 99 -3.79 18.29 -7.29
C GLU A 99 -2.33 18.32 -7.75
N GLY A 100 -2.08 18.16 -9.05
CA GLY A 100 -0.71 18.05 -9.56
C GLY A 100 -0.16 16.64 -9.34
N TYR A 101 1.16 16.48 -9.27
CA TYR A 101 1.74 15.15 -9.09
C TYR A 101 1.55 14.65 -7.65
N PRO A 102 1.17 13.37 -7.45
CA PRO A 102 0.99 12.79 -6.12
C PRO A 102 2.34 12.41 -5.51
N VAL A 103 3.17 13.42 -5.26
CA VAL A 103 4.52 13.25 -4.73
C VAL A 103 4.70 14.13 -3.51
N ASP A 104 5.21 13.53 -2.46
CA ASP A 104 5.65 14.21 -1.25
C ASP A 104 7.18 14.20 -1.18
N VAL A 105 7.76 15.33 -0.81
CA VAL A 105 9.21 15.55 -0.82
C VAL A 105 9.64 16.17 0.50
N THR A 106 10.49 15.46 1.23
CA THR A 106 11.05 15.93 2.50
C THR A 106 12.56 15.97 2.44
N TYR A 107 13.16 17.07 2.90
CA TYR A 107 14.61 17.16 3.09
C TYR A 107 15.01 16.58 4.44
N GLY A 108 16.01 15.70 4.42
CA GLY A 108 16.50 14.98 5.59
C GLY A 108 18.01 15.00 5.75
N ARG A 109 18.45 14.79 6.99
CA ARG A 109 19.85 14.54 7.34
C ARG A 109 20.01 13.05 7.59
N LEU A 110 20.16 12.25 6.54
CA LEU A 110 20.20 10.78 6.65
C LEU A 110 21.60 10.21 6.39
N THR A 111 22.32 10.78 5.42
CA THR A 111 23.60 10.22 4.91
C THR A 111 24.82 11.07 5.23
N GLY A 112 24.64 12.23 5.86
CA GLY A 112 25.68 13.22 6.16
C GLY A 112 25.27 14.22 7.23
N ALA A 113 26.06 15.28 7.41
CA ALA A 113 25.83 16.30 8.44
C ALA A 113 24.85 17.41 8.02
N SER A 114 24.66 17.63 6.72
CA SER A 114 23.69 18.58 6.18
C SER A 114 22.33 17.91 5.88
N PRO A 115 21.20 18.62 5.99
CA PRO A 115 19.89 18.14 5.57
C PRO A 115 19.74 18.24 4.03
N SER A 116 20.59 17.53 3.31
CA SER A 116 20.69 17.59 1.84
C SER A 116 20.14 16.34 1.16
N ASP A 117 19.69 15.34 1.90
CA ASP A 117 19.06 14.16 1.32
C ASP A 117 17.60 14.45 1.03
N LEU A 118 17.08 13.90 -0.07
CA LEU A 118 15.66 13.96 -0.41
C LEU A 118 15.02 12.63 -0.09
N VAL A 119 13.96 12.65 0.72
CA VAL A 119 13.01 11.54 0.82
C VAL A 119 11.84 11.88 -0.09
N ILE A 120 11.58 11.02 -1.07
CA ILE A 120 10.51 11.21 -2.06
C ILE A 120 9.54 10.04 -1.93
N ASN A 121 8.28 10.35 -1.62
CA ASN A 121 7.19 9.38 -1.61
C ASN A 121 6.30 9.63 -2.84
N VAL A 122 6.02 8.58 -3.61
CA VAL A 122 5.05 8.60 -4.69
C VAL A 122 3.78 7.94 -4.19
N MET A 123 2.64 8.59 -4.41
CA MET A 123 1.35 8.21 -3.84
C MET A 123 0.27 8.05 -4.91
N THR A 124 -0.86 7.47 -4.53
CA THR A 124 -2.08 7.46 -5.33
C THR A 124 -2.77 8.84 -5.28
N CYS A 125 -3.41 9.23 -6.38
CA CYS A 125 -4.10 10.52 -6.47
C CYS A 125 -5.37 10.65 -5.62
N ALA A 126 -6.06 9.53 -5.40
CA ALA A 126 -7.39 9.55 -4.79
C ALA A 126 -7.31 9.73 -3.27
N ASP A 127 -6.44 8.94 -2.65
CA ASP A 127 -6.40 8.67 -1.22
C ASP A 127 -4.99 8.81 -0.62
N GLY A 128 -3.97 9.08 -1.44
CA GLY A 128 -2.63 9.39 -0.95
C GLY A 128 -1.86 8.17 -0.42
N PHE A 129 -2.27 6.94 -0.75
CA PHE A 129 -1.51 5.76 -0.37
C PHE A 129 -0.17 5.74 -1.09
N GLY A 130 0.90 5.61 -0.31
CA GLY A 130 2.25 5.52 -0.85
C GLY A 130 2.45 4.21 -1.62
N ILE A 131 2.92 4.35 -2.86
CA ILE A 131 3.21 3.25 -3.79
C ILE A 131 4.71 3.11 -4.06
N GLY A 132 5.51 4.09 -3.64
CA GLY A 132 6.96 3.99 -3.67
C GLY A 132 7.63 5.04 -2.80
N SER A 133 8.73 4.67 -2.16
CA SER A 133 9.53 5.53 -1.30
C SER A 133 11.00 5.46 -1.68
N TYR A 134 11.64 6.62 -1.80
CA TYR A 134 13.02 6.74 -2.26
C TYR A 134 13.82 7.69 -1.38
N VAL A 135 15.11 7.39 -1.20
CA VAL A 135 16.07 8.35 -0.65
C VAL A 135 17.13 8.68 -1.69
N TYR A 136 17.24 9.96 -2.02
CA TYR A 136 18.30 10.48 -2.87
C TYR A 136 19.31 11.26 -2.05
N ARG A 137 20.56 10.81 -2.10
CA ARG A 137 21.71 11.46 -1.48
C ARG A 137 22.31 12.49 -2.43
N LYS A 138 22.61 13.69 -1.92
CA LYS A 138 23.39 14.68 -2.67
C LYS A 138 24.88 14.30 -2.69
N VAL A 139 25.44 14.13 -3.89
CA VAL A 139 26.85 13.85 -4.15
C VAL A 139 27.35 14.87 -5.17
N GLY A 140 28.10 15.88 -4.69
CA GLY A 140 28.41 17.07 -5.49
C GLY A 140 27.12 17.79 -5.91
N ASP A 141 26.95 18.00 -7.21
CA ASP A 141 25.76 18.65 -7.79
C ASP A 141 24.67 17.67 -8.25
N ARG A 142 24.82 16.37 -7.93
CA ARG A 142 23.89 15.32 -8.36
C ARG A 142 23.20 14.66 -7.18
N TYR A 143 22.01 14.15 -7.44
CA TYR A 143 21.28 13.28 -6.53
C TYR A 143 21.42 11.83 -7.00
N VAL A 144 21.77 10.95 -6.06
CA VAL A 144 21.97 9.51 -6.30
C VAL A 144 21.00 8.75 -5.40
N ASN A 145 20.25 7.81 -5.98
CA ASN A 145 19.37 6.93 -5.21
C ASN A 145 20.20 5.98 -4.34
N VAL A 146 19.88 5.94 -3.05
CA VAL A 146 20.55 5.11 -2.05
C VAL A 146 19.57 4.25 -1.24
N PHE A 147 18.27 4.34 -1.56
CA PHE A 147 17.19 3.56 -0.95
C PHE A 147 15.98 3.59 -1.88
N SER A 148 15.37 2.42 -2.09
CA SER A 148 14.10 2.29 -2.80
C SER A 148 13.25 1.20 -2.14
N ASP A 149 11.94 1.47 -2.07
CA ASP A 149 10.94 0.50 -1.67
C ASP A 149 9.65 0.79 -2.45
N GLU A 150 9.27 -0.14 -3.33
CA GLU A 150 8.08 -0.03 -4.19
C GLU A 150 7.06 -1.12 -3.86
N GLN A 151 7.04 -1.59 -2.61
CA GLN A 151 6.06 -2.58 -2.13
C GLN A 151 4.89 -1.86 -1.44
N PRO A 152 3.82 -1.48 -2.17
CA PRO A 152 2.69 -0.78 -1.58
C PRO A 152 1.93 -1.64 -0.55
N PRO A 153 1.30 -1.02 0.44
CA PRO A 153 1.41 0.40 0.80
C PRO A 153 2.70 0.69 1.57
N VAL A 154 3.48 1.66 1.11
CA VAL A 154 4.77 2.05 1.69
C VAL A 154 4.91 3.56 1.78
N TYR A 155 5.39 4.05 2.91
CA TYR A 155 5.69 5.47 3.10
C TYR A 155 6.94 5.64 3.95
N ALA A 156 7.81 6.57 3.58
CA ALA A 156 9.05 6.85 4.28
C ALA A 156 9.08 8.26 4.86
N ASP A 157 9.54 8.38 6.11
CA ASP A 157 9.68 9.62 6.83
C ASP A 157 11.07 9.78 7.45
N VAL A 158 11.44 11.03 7.73
CA VAL A 158 12.71 11.38 8.37
C VAL A 158 12.47 11.54 9.87
N ALA A 159 13.00 10.61 10.67
CA ALA A 159 13.00 10.68 12.12
C ALA A 159 14.41 11.01 12.62
N LYS A 160 14.69 12.30 12.87
CA LYS A 160 16.01 12.83 13.22
C LYS A 160 17.08 12.50 12.16
N ASP A 161 17.89 11.48 12.41
CA ASP A 161 18.99 10.98 11.59
C ASP A 161 18.77 9.53 11.13
N THR A 162 17.52 9.07 11.19
CA THR A 162 17.08 7.76 10.75
C THR A 162 15.97 7.91 9.71
N LEU A 163 15.95 6.95 8.78
CA LEU A 163 14.86 6.79 7.84
C LEU A 163 13.87 5.82 8.46
N ARG A 164 12.61 6.20 8.60
CA ARG A 164 11.55 5.31 9.06
C ARG A 164 10.66 4.98 7.88
N VAL A 165 10.42 3.69 7.65
CA VAL A 165 9.57 3.20 6.57
C VAL A 165 8.42 2.44 7.20
N THR A 166 7.21 2.90 6.91
CA THR A 166 5.97 2.32 7.38
C THR A 166 5.35 1.51 6.25
N LYS A 167 4.97 0.27 6.56
CA LYS A 167 4.24 -0.63 5.67
C LYS A 167 2.96 -1.09 6.34
N LEU A 168 1.84 -0.97 5.64
CA LEU A 168 0.57 -1.52 6.11
C LEU A 168 0.33 -2.88 5.47
N SER A 169 -0.40 -3.74 6.16
CA SER A 169 -0.82 -5.04 5.64
C SER A 169 -2.29 -5.24 5.90
N TYR A 170 -2.99 -5.63 4.83
CA TYR A 170 -4.42 -5.84 4.80
C TYR A 170 -4.70 -7.34 4.68
N THR A 171 -5.60 -7.87 5.49
CA THR A 171 -6.10 -9.24 5.35
C THR A 171 -7.43 -9.26 4.62
N SER A 172 -7.91 -10.47 4.28
CA SER A 172 -9.19 -10.62 3.57
C SER A 172 -10.34 -10.07 4.42
N GLY A 173 -11.11 -9.16 3.85
CA GLY A 173 -12.22 -8.48 4.54
C GLY A 173 -11.88 -7.11 5.11
N ASP A 174 -10.60 -6.71 5.11
CA ASP A 174 -10.23 -5.36 5.55
C ASP A 174 -10.79 -4.29 4.61
N SER A 175 -11.34 -3.23 5.21
CA SER A 175 -11.67 -2.00 4.47
C SER A 175 -10.40 -1.21 4.19
N VAL A 176 -10.37 -0.43 3.11
CA VAL A 176 -9.22 0.42 2.71
C VAL A 176 -8.74 1.33 3.85
N CYS A 177 -9.68 1.84 4.66
CA CYS A 177 -9.38 2.67 5.82
C CYS A 177 -8.57 1.98 6.92
N CYS A 178 -8.59 0.65 6.96
CA CYS A 178 -8.51 -0.08 8.20
C CYS A 178 -7.62 -1.32 8.02
N PRO A 179 -6.29 -1.15 8.00
CA PRO A 179 -5.35 -2.25 7.85
C PRO A 179 -5.35 -3.16 9.08
N SER A 180 -5.19 -4.46 8.87
CA SER A 180 -5.00 -5.44 9.94
C SER A 180 -3.70 -5.24 10.71
N SER A 181 -2.62 -4.77 10.07
CA SER A 181 -1.34 -4.56 10.76
C SER A 181 -0.44 -3.53 10.10
N GLU A 182 0.56 -3.09 10.86
CA GLU A 182 1.61 -2.16 10.43
C GLU A 182 2.98 -2.69 10.82
N THR A 183 3.95 -2.54 9.92
CA THR A 183 5.38 -2.70 10.22
C THR A 183 6.09 -1.38 10.01
N VAL A 184 6.73 -0.89 11.06
CA VAL A 184 7.62 0.28 11.03
C VAL A 184 9.06 -0.21 11.09
N VAL A 185 9.82 -0.01 10.02
CA VAL A 185 11.24 -0.34 9.95
C VAL A 185 12.05 0.96 10.06
N THR A 186 12.91 1.05 11.06
CA THR A 186 13.86 2.16 11.19
C THR A 186 15.20 1.75 10.61
N TYR A 187 15.73 2.56 9.71
CA TYR A 187 17.02 2.39 9.06
C TYR A 187 18.01 3.46 9.48
N ARG A 188 19.28 3.10 9.48
CA ARG A 188 20.40 4.03 9.63
C ARG A 188 21.39 3.86 8.50
N TRP A 189 21.90 4.99 8.02
CA TRP A 189 22.97 5.01 7.05
C TRP A 189 24.27 4.42 7.62
N ALA A 190 24.77 3.38 6.97
CA ALA A 190 26.11 2.83 7.19
C ALA A 190 27.07 3.50 6.20
N GLY A 191 27.83 4.48 6.69
CA GLY A 191 28.71 5.29 5.85
C GLY A 191 29.81 4.51 5.14
N ALA A 192 30.30 3.43 5.76
CA ALA A 192 31.33 2.56 5.19
C ALA A 192 30.84 1.84 3.93
N ASP A 193 29.65 1.23 4.02
CA ASP A 193 29.07 0.41 2.95
C ASP A 193 28.20 1.23 1.99
N ARG A 194 27.98 2.52 2.32
CA ARG A 194 27.09 3.44 1.60
C ARG A 194 25.71 2.84 1.37
N THR A 195 25.13 2.27 2.43
CA THR A 195 23.81 1.65 2.39
C THR A 195 23.01 1.94 3.66
N PHE A 196 21.70 1.81 3.58
CA PHE A 196 20.84 1.80 4.75
C PHE A 196 20.82 0.42 5.38
N THR A 197 21.05 0.37 6.69
CA THR A 197 20.98 -0.85 7.51
C THR A 197 19.81 -0.76 8.45
N VAL A 198 19.11 -1.88 8.65
CA VAL A 198 17.99 -1.94 9.60
C VAL A 198 18.53 -1.75 11.02
N ARG A 199 17.97 -0.77 11.74
CA ARG A 199 18.22 -0.55 13.17
C ARG A 199 17.20 -1.25 14.04
N SER A 200 15.92 -1.17 13.66
CA SER A 200 14.83 -1.79 14.40
C SER A 200 13.64 -2.05 13.49
N ARG A 201 12.79 -2.97 13.93
CA ARG A 201 11.50 -3.27 13.33
C ARG A 201 10.47 -3.30 14.46
N LYS A 202 9.38 -2.56 14.30
CA LYS A 202 8.22 -2.60 15.18
C LYS A 202 7.05 -3.11 14.36
N TYR A 203 6.43 -4.19 14.83
CA TYR A 203 5.19 -4.73 14.27
C TYR A 203 4.04 -4.39 15.20
N THR A 204 2.94 -3.90 14.64
CA THR A 204 1.70 -3.63 15.35
C THR A 204 0.58 -4.42 14.68
N ASP A 205 -0.09 -5.26 15.45
CA ASP A 205 -1.26 -6.02 15.03
C ASP A 205 -2.52 -5.30 15.52
N TYR A 206 -3.30 -4.74 14.60
CA TYR A 206 -4.52 -4.01 14.91
C TYR A 206 -5.73 -4.92 15.10
N SER A 207 -5.68 -6.17 14.61
CA SER A 207 -6.78 -7.14 14.72
C SER A 207 -7.11 -7.51 16.18
N LYS A 208 -6.15 -7.31 17.09
CA LYS A 208 -6.30 -7.56 18.54
C LYS A 208 -7.00 -6.43 19.29
N ASN A 209 -7.24 -5.30 18.64
CA ASN A 209 -7.77 -4.09 19.26
C ASN A 209 -9.23 -3.80 18.88
N VAL A 210 -9.90 -4.72 18.19
CA VAL A 210 -11.36 -4.65 18.02
C VAL A 210 -11.98 -5.08 19.35
N PRO A 211 -12.73 -4.20 20.07
CA PRO A 211 -13.57 -4.66 21.15
C PRO A 211 -14.46 -5.76 20.58
N LYS A 212 -14.40 -6.98 21.12
CA LYS A 212 -15.47 -7.94 20.88
C LYS A 212 -16.70 -7.27 21.44
N ASP A 213 -17.65 -6.90 20.59
CA ASP A 213 -19.00 -6.66 21.06
C ASP A 213 -19.42 -7.94 21.79
N ASP A 214 -19.43 -7.88 23.13
CA ASP A 214 -20.03 -8.93 23.94
C ASP A 214 -21.46 -9.06 23.41
N ALA A 215 -21.76 -10.23 22.85
CA ALA A 215 -23.06 -10.51 22.28
C ALA A 215 -24.13 -10.21 23.33
N THR A 216 -24.90 -9.14 23.10
CA THR A 216 -26.03 -8.78 23.94
C THR A 216 -26.93 -10.01 24.08
N PRO A 217 -27.25 -10.49 25.29
CA PRO A 217 -28.15 -11.62 25.45
C PRO A 217 -29.50 -11.23 24.84
N VAL A 218 -29.95 -12.00 23.85
CA VAL A 218 -31.29 -11.84 23.27
C VAL A 218 -32.30 -12.05 24.39
N PRO A 219 -33.21 -11.10 24.68
CA PRO A 219 -34.26 -11.34 25.67
C PRO A 219 -35.12 -12.50 25.19
N ALA A 220 -35.33 -13.50 26.06
CA ALA A 220 -36.27 -14.57 25.79
C ALA A 220 -37.66 -13.95 25.57
N ALA A 221 -38.26 -14.23 24.41
CA ALA A 221 -39.63 -13.84 24.15
C ALA A 221 -40.55 -14.55 25.17
N SER A 222 -41.15 -13.78 26.06
CA SER A 222 -42.25 -14.26 26.88
C SER A 222 -43.43 -14.57 25.96
N ALA A 223 -43.70 -15.86 25.74
CA ALA A 223 -44.99 -16.30 25.26
C ALA A 223 -46.03 -15.94 26.32
N HIS A 224 -46.82 -14.90 26.08
CA HIS A 224 -48.10 -14.77 26.76
C HIS A 224 -49.19 -15.16 25.77
N ASP A 225 -49.60 -16.41 26.00
CA ASP A 225 -50.76 -17.09 25.47
C ASP A 225 -52.00 -16.20 25.57
N GLY A 226 -52.76 -16.16 24.48
CA GLY A 226 -54.07 -15.54 24.44
C GLY A 226 -55.07 -16.42 25.17
N THR A 227 -55.99 -15.82 25.91
CA THR A 227 -57.28 -16.45 26.14
C THR A 227 -58.34 -15.38 26.22
N GLU A 228 -59.29 -15.48 25.29
CA GLU A 228 -60.56 -14.78 25.27
C GLU A 228 -61.43 -15.17 26.48
N GLY A 229 -62.27 -14.24 26.93
CA GLY A 229 -63.27 -14.44 27.98
C GLY A 229 -63.87 -13.13 28.45
#